data_AF-A0A2A5ECU4-F1
#
_entry.id   AF-A0A2A5ECU4-F1
#
_cell.length_a   1.000
_cell.length_b   1.000
_cell.length_c   1.000
_cell.angle_alpha   90.00
_cell.angle_beta   90.00
_cell.angle_gamma   90.00
#
_symmetry.space_group_name_H-M   'P 1'
#
loop_
_entity.id
_entity.type
_entity.pdbx_description
1 polymer ?
#
loop_
_entity_poly.entity_id
_entity_poly.type
_entity_poly.pdbx_seq_one_letter_code
_entity_poly.pdbx_strand_id
1 'polypeptide(L)'
;MKNSLRIFIRLHFILLFLFIANLLLIWTTSIELIQTIRLVIATGTFVSGIIIMVMSFTKKTSVPKYFRIYIILPIFFTISIFVGGFGGLLIGMTFYIPFEINKPIAKNETFELRELSRPMSPKGIYTLVEGKLLIFEKKYPILRLENEIIPGSVTIENSDSTIKLAVTLKEHFIKNVPKDTILIIQKQ
;
A
#
# COMPACT_ATOMS: atom_id res chain seq x y z
N MET A 1 -9.81 -35.33 -2.55
CA MET A 1 -9.27 -34.41 -1.50
C MET A 1 -7.75 -34.18 -1.48
N LYS A 2 -6.88 -35.03 -2.09
CA LYS A 2 -5.43 -34.71 -2.25
C LYS A 2 -5.18 -33.63 -3.31
N ASN A 3 -5.96 -33.62 -4.39
CA ASN A 3 -5.82 -32.67 -5.49
C ASN A 3 -6.16 -31.23 -5.09
N SER A 4 -7.16 -31.02 -4.23
CA SER A 4 -7.57 -29.68 -3.78
C SER A 4 -6.48 -28.96 -2.98
N LEU A 5 -5.82 -29.64 -2.02
CA LEU A 5 -4.71 -29.06 -1.26
C LEU A 5 -3.56 -28.63 -2.18
N ARG A 6 -3.23 -29.46 -3.19
CA ARG A 6 -2.17 -29.14 -4.16
C ARG A 6 -2.51 -27.89 -4.99
N ILE A 7 -3.78 -27.70 -5.35
CA ILE A 7 -4.26 -26.51 -6.06
C ILE A 7 -4.12 -25.26 -5.19
N PHE A 8 -4.57 -25.30 -3.93
CA PHE A 8 -4.43 -24.17 -3.00
C PHE A 8 -2.97 -23.79 -2.76
N ILE A 9 -2.09 -24.78 -2.60
CA ILE A 9 -0.64 -24.54 -2.46
C ILE A 9 -0.09 -23.81 -3.69
N ARG A 10 -0.40 -24.29 -4.91
CA ARG A 10 0.05 -23.63 -6.15
C ARG A 10 -0.45 -22.19 -6.25
N LEU A 11 -1.73 -21.98 -5.98
CA LEU A 11 -2.34 -20.65 -6.00
C LEU A 11 -1.66 -19.72 -4.98
N HIS A 12 -1.44 -20.18 -3.76
CA HIS A 12 -0.76 -19.41 -2.71
C HIS A 12 0.64 -18.99 -3.15
N PHE A 13 1.43 -19.90 -3.71
CA PHE A 13 2.79 -19.57 -4.17
C PHE A 13 2.80 -18.63 -5.38
N ILE A 14 1.81 -18.69 -6.27
CA ILE A 14 1.66 -17.71 -7.36
C ILE A 14 1.38 -16.32 -6.78
N LEU A 15 0.43 -16.22 -5.85
CA LEU A 15 0.09 -14.94 -5.20
C LEU A 15 1.26 -14.39 -4.39
N LEU A 16 1.96 -15.25 -3.65
CA LEU A 16 3.15 -14.89 -2.89
C LEU A 16 4.28 -14.42 -3.82
N PHE A 17 4.49 -15.08 -4.96
CA PHE A 17 5.46 -14.65 -5.95
C PHE A 17 5.13 -13.26 -6.51
N LEU A 18 3.87 -13.02 -6.89
CA LEU A 18 3.42 -11.70 -7.35
C LEU A 18 3.60 -10.62 -6.28
N PHE A 19 3.31 -10.96 -5.03
CA PHE A 19 3.50 -10.07 -3.89
C PHE A 19 4.98 -9.69 -3.70
N ILE A 20 5.89 -10.68 -3.71
CA ILE A 20 7.34 -10.46 -3.58
C ILE A 20 7.87 -9.67 -4.78
N ALA A 21 7.44 -10.00 -6.00
CA ALA A 21 7.84 -9.27 -7.20
C ALA A 21 7.42 -7.79 -7.13
N ASN A 22 6.20 -7.51 -6.68
CA ASN A 22 5.75 -6.14 -6.44
C ASN A 22 6.57 -5.42 -5.37
N LEU A 23 6.95 -6.11 -4.29
CA LEU A 23 7.82 -5.52 -3.26
C LEU A 23 9.21 -5.17 -3.81
N LEU A 24 9.79 -6.05 -4.63
CA LEU A 24 11.06 -5.80 -5.29
C LEU A 24 10.98 -4.61 -6.26
N LEU A 25 9.85 -4.47 -6.98
CA LEU A 25 9.60 -3.31 -7.84
C LEU A 25 9.57 -2.02 -7.02
N ILE A 26 8.85 -1.98 -5.90
CA ILE A 26 8.81 -0.82 -4.99
C ILE A 26 10.20 -0.47 -4.45
N TRP A 27 11.02 -1.48 -4.18
CA TRP A 27 12.35 -1.25 -3.58
C TRP A 27 13.38 -0.77 -4.59
N THR A 28 13.28 -1.23 -5.84
CA THR A 28 14.22 -0.89 -6.92
C THR A 28 13.77 0.30 -7.76
N THR A 29 12.47 0.57 -7.79
CA THR A 29 11.84 1.59 -8.64
C THR A 29 10.70 2.28 -7.87
N SER A 30 10.27 3.44 -8.33
CA SER A 30 9.05 4.08 -7.80
C SER A 30 7.76 3.54 -8.42
N ILE A 31 7.80 2.36 -9.07
CA ILE A 31 6.68 1.73 -9.76
C ILE A 31 6.10 0.65 -8.84
N GLU A 32 4.78 0.64 -8.71
CA GLU A 32 4.05 -0.36 -7.93
C GLU A 32 2.78 -0.81 -8.64
N LEU A 33 2.25 -1.98 -8.28
CA LEU A 33 0.91 -2.37 -8.70
C LEU A 33 -0.12 -1.40 -8.14
N ILE A 34 -1.14 -1.11 -8.95
CA ILE A 34 -2.26 -0.27 -8.50
C ILE A 34 -2.83 -0.83 -7.19
N GLN A 35 -3.18 0.06 -6.28
CA GLN A 35 -3.59 -0.27 -4.93
C GLN A 35 -4.64 -1.38 -4.86
N THR A 36 -5.66 -1.38 -5.72
CA THR A 36 -6.71 -2.42 -5.75
C THR A 36 -6.13 -3.81 -6.00
N ILE A 37 -5.24 -3.94 -6.99
CA ILE A 37 -4.60 -5.23 -7.33
C ILE A 37 -3.67 -5.65 -6.19
N ARG A 38 -2.88 -4.71 -5.65
CA ARG A 38 -1.98 -4.95 -4.52
C ARG A 38 -2.74 -5.49 -3.30
N LEU A 39 -3.88 -4.89 -2.98
CA LEU A 39 -4.76 -5.34 -1.91
C LEU A 39 -5.32 -6.75 -2.17
N VAL A 40 -5.83 -7.01 -3.38
CA VAL A 40 -6.36 -8.33 -3.76
C VAL A 40 -5.29 -9.42 -3.64
N ILE A 41 -4.07 -9.17 -4.12
CA ILE A 41 -2.95 -10.12 -4.01
C ILE A 41 -2.58 -10.35 -2.55
N ALA A 42 -2.48 -9.30 -1.74
CA ALA A 42 -2.14 -9.41 -0.33
C ALA A 42 -3.19 -10.19 0.46
N THR A 43 -4.47 -9.82 0.33
CA THR A 43 -5.59 -10.52 0.96
C THR A 43 -5.67 -11.97 0.49
N GLY A 44 -5.53 -12.22 -0.82
CA GLY A 44 -5.53 -13.56 -1.38
C GLY A 44 -4.39 -14.42 -0.84
N THR A 45 -3.18 -13.86 -0.72
CA THR A 45 -2.02 -14.54 -0.12
C THR A 45 -2.28 -14.89 1.34
N PHE A 46 -2.84 -13.95 2.11
CA PHE A 46 -3.16 -14.15 3.52
C PHE A 46 -4.24 -15.23 3.72
N VAL A 47 -5.38 -15.11 3.04
CA VAL A 47 -6.49 -16.06 3.12
C VAL A 47 -6.06 -17.46 2.67
N SER A 48 -5.32 -17.57 1.57
CA SER A 48 -4.81 -18.86 1.10
C SER A 48 -3.81 -19.47 2.09
N GLY A 49 -2.99 -18.66 2.76
CA GLY A 49 -2.11 -19.11 3.84
C GLY A 49 -2.89 -19.70 5.02
N ILE A 50 -3.97 -19.04 5.46
CA ILE A 50 -4.86 -19.55 6.53
C ILE A 50 -5.53 -20.86 6.11
N ILE A 51 -6.05 -20.94 4.89
CA ILE A 51 -6.70 -22.17 4.38
C ILE A 51 -5.69 -23.33 4.40
N ILE A 52 -4.48 -23.12 3.88
CA ILE A 52 -3.44 -24.15 3.87
C ILE A 52 -3.05 -24.55 5.30
N MET A 53 -2.96 -23.59 6.23
CA MET A 53 -2.70 -23.85 7.64
C MET A 53 -3.76 -24.78 8.26
N VAL A 54 -5.05 -24.43 8.14
CA VAL A 54 -6.16 -25.22 8.70
C VAL A 54 -6.21 -26.61 8.06
N MET A 55 -6.03 -26.70 6.74
CA MET A 55 -5.98 -27.98 6.02
C MET A 55 -4.79 -28.86 6.42
N SER A 56 -3.67 -28.25 6.84
CA SER A 56 -2.47 -28.95 7.28
C SER A 56 -2.60 -29.49 8.71
N PHE A 57 -3.31 -28.80 9.60
CA PHE A 57 -3.59 -29.29 10.96
C PHE A 57 -4.63 -30.41 10.99
N THR A 58 -5.66 -30.32 10.13
CA THR A 58 -6.73 -31.33 10.05
C THR A 58 -6.27 -32.65 9.45
N LYS A 59 -5.23 -32.63 8.60
CA LYS A 59 -4.62 -33.85 8.07
C LYS A 59 -3.38 -34.20 8.88
N LYS A 60 -3.40 -35.34 9.59
CA LYS A 60 -2.21 -36.01 10.19
C LYS A 60 -1.13 -36.42 9.16
N THR A 61 -1.12 -35.83 7.98
CA THR A 61 -0.06 -36.02 6.99
C THR A 61 1.20 -35.30 7.44
N SER A 62 2.36 -35.91 7.17
CA SER A 62 3.71 -35.42 7.46
C SER A 62 4.06 -34.15 6.67
N VAL A 63 3.30 -33.09 6.87
CA VAL A 63 3.62 -31.78 6.33
C VAL A 63 5.02 -31.42 6.87
N PRO A 64 6.01 -31.20 5.99
CA PRO A 64 7.38 -30.95 6.40
C PRO A 64 7.47 -29.83 7.43
N LYS A 65 8.38 -29.94 8.41
CA LYS A 65 8.49 -28.96 9.52
C LYS A 65 8.59 -27.51 9.03
N TYR A 66 9.19 -27.25 7.87
CA TYR A 66 9.30 -25.89 7.29
C TYR A 66 7.94 -25.23 6.98
N PHE A 67 6.90 -26.00 6.69
CA PHE A 67 5.55 -25.47 6.47
C PHE A 67 4.93 -24.92 7.77
N ARG A 68 5.39 -25.37 8.94
CA ARG A 68 4.93 -24.85 10.24
C ARG A 68 5.43 -23.44 10.52
N ILE A 69 6.56 -23.04 9.93
CA ILE A 69 7.06 -21.66 10.02
C ILE A 69 6.15 -20.71 9.23
N TYR A 70 5.72 -21.14 8.03
CA TYR A 70 4.75 -20.41 7.20
C TYR A 70 3.39 -20.22 7.88
N ILE A 71 2.98 -21.18 8.72
CA ILE A 71 1.75 -21.15 9.52
C ILE A 71 1.78 -20.03 10.59
N ILE A 72 2.96 -19.69 11.10
CA ILE A 72 3.11 -18.73 12.19
C ILE A 72 3.25 -17.29 11.65
N LEU A 73 3.65 -17.10 10.39
CA LEU A 73 3.78 -15.78 9.76
C LEU A 73 2.48 -14.94 9.83
N PRO A 74 1.29 -15.47 9.48
CA PRO A 74 0.03 -14.74 9.60
C PRO A 74 -0.27 -14.28 11.03
N ILE A 75 0.12 -15.07 12.04
CA ILE A 75 -0.06 -14.73 13.45
C ILE A 75 0.88 -13.60 13.83
N PHE A 76 2.16 -13.67 13.44
CA PHE A 76 3.09 -12.56 13.64
C PHE A 76 2.69 -11.30 12.91
N PHE A 77 2.06 -11.41 11.73
CA PHE A 77 1.48 -10.27 11.03
C PHE A 77 0.30 -9.65 11.79
N THR A 78 -0.63 -10.47 12.29
CA THR A 78 -1.72 -9.96 13.14
C THR A 78 -1.18 -9.31 14.40
N ILE A 79 -0.21 -9.91 15.07
CA ILE A 79 0.42 -9.35 16.28
C ILE A 79 1.18 -8.06 15.93
N SER A 80 1.85 -8.00 14.78
CA SER A 80 2.55 -6.77 14.36
C SER A 80 1.60 -5.61 14.11
N ILE A 81 0.35 -5.89 13.72
CA ILE A 81 -0.70 -4.88 13.62
C ILE A 81 -1.01 -4.24 14.98
N PHE A 82 -1.02 -5.03 16.05
CA PHE A 82 -1.38 -4.57 17.39
C PHE A 82 -0.20 -4.00 18.19
N VAL A 83 1.03 -4.47 17.94
CA VAL A 83 2.17 -4.20 18.83
C VAL A 83 2.98 -2.97 18.40
N GLY A 84 2.91 -2.52 17.14
CA GLY A 84 3.55 -1.26 16.70
C GLY A 84 5.08 -1.16 16.84
N GLY A 85 5.78 -2.21 17.27
CA GLY A 85 7.23 -2.23 17.55
C GLY A 85 8.11 -2.67 16.37
N PHE A 86 9.42 -2.38 16.42
CA PHE A 86 10.41 -2.52 15.33
C PHE A 86 10.47 -3.91 14.64
N GLY A 87 10.29 -5.01 15.39
CA GLY A 87 10.22 -6.36 14.82
C GLY A 87 8.91 -6.67 14.10
N GLY A 88 7.81 -6.10 14.59
CA GLY A 88 6.54 -6.05 13.88
C GLY A 88 6.55 -5.02 12.75
N LEU A 89 7.48 -4.07 12.76
CA LEU A 89 7.62 -3.02 11.76
C LEU A 89 8.28 -3.55 10.49
N LEU A 90 9.25 -4.47 10.58
CA LEU A 90 9.85 -5.11 9.40
C LEU A 90 8.90 -6.11 8.72
N ILE A 91 8.21 -6.96 9.49
CA ILE A 91 7.21 -7.90 8.95
C ILE A 91 5.95 -7.14 8.55
N GLY A 92 5.53 -6.20 9.38
CA GLY A 92 4.39 -5.34 9.16
C GLY A 92 4.58 -4.44 7.95
N MET A 93 5.74 -3.80 7.72
CA MET A 93 5.93 -2.93 6.56
C MET A 93 5.63 -3.65 5.26
N THR A 94 6.10 -4.88 5.10
CA THR A 94 5.83 -5.69 3.90
C THR A 94 4.33 -5.88 3.69
N PHE A 95 3.59 -6.15 4.77
CA PHE A 95 2.17 -6.42 4.72
C PHE A 95 1.26 -5.20 4.96
N TYR A 96 1.74 -4.05 5.42
CA TYR A 96 0.97 -2.83 5.65
C TYR A 96 0.85 -1.97 4.39
N ILE A 97 1.88 -1.99 3.53
CA ILE A 97 1.88 -1.34 2.21
C ILE A 97 0.61 -1.66 1.37
N PRO A 98 0.08 -2.89 1.33
CA PRO A 98 -1.19 -3.18 0.66
C PRO A 98 -2.45 -2.65 1.37
N PHE A 99 -2.45 -2.47 2.70
CA PHE A 99 -3.64 -2.06 3.48
C PHE A 99 -3.74 -0.56 3.71
N GLU A 100 -2.84 0.24 3.15
CA GLU A 100 -3.07 1.68 3.05
C GLU A 100 -4.39 1.92 2.31
N ILE A 101 -5.28 2.73 2.88
CA ILE A 101 -6.48 3.20 2.18
C ILE A 101 -6.12 4.59 1.68
N ASN A 102 -6.16 4.77 0.37
CA ASN A 102 -5.84 6.05 -0.23
C ASN A 102 -7.14 6.67 -0.70
N LYS A 103 -7.45 7.84 -0.18
CA LYS A 103 -8.65 8.57 -0.58
C LYS A 103 -8.27 9.54 -1.70
N PRO A 104 -8.88 9.46 -2.90
CA PRO A 104 -8.63 10.44 -3.95
C PRO A 104 -9.10 11.83 -3.49
N ILE A 105 -8.23 12.82 -3.66
CA ILE A 105 -8.53 14.23 -3.34
C ILE A 105 -8.71 15.03 -4.61
N ALA A 106 -7.83 14.80 -5.59
CA ALA A 106 -7.83 15.47 -6.87
C ALA A 106 -7.20 14.57 -7.93
N LYS A 107 -7.66 14.72 -9.17
CA LYS A 107 -7.22 13.92 -10.29
C LYS A 107 -7.25 14.76 -11.57
N ASN A 108 -6.22 14.63 -12.40
CA ASN A 108 -6.27 15.03 -13.80
C ASN A 108 -6.09 13.79 -14.70
N GLU A 109 -5.87 13.98 -16.00
CA GLU A 109 -5.76 12.88 -16.96
C GLU A 109 -4.59 11.92 -16.67
N THR A 110 -3.52 12.38 -16.01
CA THR A 110 -2.27 11.62 -15.84
C THR A 110 -1.92 11.34 -14.38
N PHE A 111 -2.31 12.24 -13.47
CA PHE A 111 -1.93 12.26 -12.07
C PHE A 111 -3.13 12.27 -11.14
N GLU A 112 -2.96 11.65 -9.98
CA GLU A 112 -3.94 11.58 -8.92
C GLU A 112 -3.26 11.90 -7.57
N LEU A 113 -3.76 12.91 -6.88
CA LEU A 113 -3.37 13.23 -5.51
C LEU A 113 -4.27 12.44 -4.55
N ARG A 114 -3.66 11.64 -3.69
CA ARG A 114 -4.37 10.81 -2.71
C ARG A 114 -3.94 11.16 -1.29
N GLU A 115 -4.89 11.14 -0.37
CA GLU A 115 -4.62 11.18 1.06
C GLU A 115 -4.26 9.77 1.54
N LEU A 116 -3.11 9.62 2.17
CA LEU A 116 -2.70 8.39 2.83
C LEU A 116 -3.42 8.28 4.17
N SER A 117 -4.41 7.40 4.24
CA SER A 117 -5.08 7.06 5.49
C SER A 117 -4.60 5.70 5.99
N ARG A 118 -3.92 5.68 7.14
CA ARG A 118 -3.63 4.44 7.89
C ARG A 118 -4.34 4.48 9.24
N PRO A 119 -4.74 3.33 9.81
CA PRO A 119 -5.22 3.28 11.19
C PRO A 119 -4.20 3.96 12.11
N MET A 120 -4.61 4.97 12.88
CA MET A 120 -3.77 5.77 13.79
C MET A 120 -2.67 6.63 13.14
N SER A 121 -2.63 6.80 11.81
CA SER A 121 -1.69 7.77 11.22
C SER A 121 -2.17 9.21 11.44
N PRO A 122 -1.24 10.16 11.66
CA PRO A 122 -1.59 11.57 11.57
C PRO A 122 -2.20 11.89 10.20
N LYS A 123 -3.17 12.80 10.20
CA LYS A 123 -3.76 13.41 9.01
C LYS A 123 -2.73 14.31 8.32
N GLY A 124 -2.97 14.65 7.05
CA GLY A 124 -2.08 15.56 6.31
C GLY A 124 -0.93 14.87 5.56
N ILE A 125 -1.00 13.55 5.38
CA ILE A 125 -0.05 12.81 4.55
C ILE A 125 -0.66 12.58 3.17
N TYR A 126 0.02 13.05 2.13
CA TYR A 126 -0.44 13.00 0.76
C TYR A 126 0.57 12.28 -0.15
N THR A 127 0.08 11.64 -1.20
CA THR A 127 0.92 11.03 -2.24
C THR A 127 0.38 11.37 -3.60
N LEU A 128 1.28 11.81 -4.47
CA LEU A 128 0.99 12.00 -5.87
C LEU A 128 1.31 10.71 -6.63
N VAL A 129 0.37 10.27 -7.45
CA VAL A 129 0.43 9.02 -8.20
C VAL A 129 0.24 9.32 -9.68
N GLU A 130 1.02 8.67 -10.53
CA GLU A 130 0.92 8.78 -11.98
C GLU A 130 0.49 7.44 -12.59
N GLY A 131 -0.66 7.44 -13.27
CA GLY A 131 -1.24 6.25 -13.89
C GLY A 131 -0.62 5.97 -15.26
N LYS A 132 0.66 5.60 -15.31
CA LYS A 132 1.36 5.37 -16.59
C LYS A 132 1.05 4.03 -17.27
N LEU A 133 0.56 3.02 -16.54
CA LEU A 133 0.43 1.64 -17.04
C LEU A 133 -0.89 1.00 -16.55
N LEU A 134 -1.46 0.09 -17.34
CA LEU A 134 -2.77 -0.54 -17.10
C LEU A 134 -2.95 -1.12 -15.67
N ILE A 135 -1.90 -1.72 -15.11
CA ILE A 135 -1.91 -2.35 -13.78
C ILE A 135 -0.85 -1.79 -12.83
N PHE A 136 -0.06 -0.81 -13.28
CA PHE A 136 1.01 -0.21 -12.48
C PHE A 136 0.85 1.30 -12.39
N GLU A 137 1.21 1.84 -11.23
CA GLU A 137 1.25 3.26 -10.96
C GLU A 137 2.64 3.67 -10.47
N LYS A 138 3.09 4.87 -10.87
CA LYS A 138 4.32 5.46 -10.36
C LYS A 138 3.96 6.35 -9.18
N LYS A 139 4.55 6.09 -8.01
CA LYS A 139 4.40 6.94 -6.82
C LYS A 139 5.51 7.98 -6.75
N TYR A 140 5.12 9.22 -6.47
CA TYR A 140 6.05 10.29 -6.12
C TYR A 140 6.26 10.35 -4.61
N PRO A 141 7.32 11.04 -4.12
CA PRO A 141 7.59 11.18 -2.71
C PRO A 141 6.38 11.69 -1.91
N ILE A 142 6.28 11.20 -0.66
CA ILE A 142 5.20 11.55 0.26
C ILE A 142 5.30 13.04 0.62
N LEU A 143 4.19 13.75 0.46
CA LEU A 143 4.04 15.13 0.92
C LEU A 143 3.44 15.11 2.33
N ARG A 144 4.09 15.80 3.27
CA ARG A 144 3.56 15.99 4.62
C ARG A 144 3.19 17.45 4.77
N LEU A 145 1.90 17.71 4.97
CA LEU A 145 1.38 19.04 5.25
C LEU A 145 0.82 19.05 6.67
N GLU A 146 1.05 20.15 7.38
CA GLU A 146 0.50 20.34 8.73
C GLU A 146 -1.03 20.43 8.72
N ASN A 147 -1.60 20.94 7.62
CA ASN A 147 -3.03 21.17 7.46
C ASN A 147 -3.65 20.26 6.40
N GLU A 148 -4.93 19.94 6.58
CA GLU A 148 -5.70 19.17 5.60
C GLU A 148 -5.96 19.98 4.32
N ILE A 149 -5.89 19.32 3.16
CA ILE A 149 -6.26 19.89 1.87
C ILE A 149 -7.79 19.97 1.72
N ILE A 150 -8.31 21.06 1.16
CA ILE A 150 -9.73 21.15 0.78
C ILE A 150 -9.97 20.32 -0.50
N PRO A 151 -10.83 19.28 -0.47
CA PRO A 151 -11.14 18.48 -1.65
C PRO A 151 -11.66 19.34 -2.81
N GLY A 152 -11.19 19.10 -4.04
CA GLY A 152 -11.62 19.83 -5.23
C GLY A 152 -10.95 21.19 -5.49
N SER A 153 -10.06 21.65 -4.61
CA SER A 153 -9.32 22.91 -4.76
C SER A 153 -7.89 22.75 -5.28
N VAL A 154 -7.54 21.57 -5.79
CA VAL A 154 -6.18 21.25 -6.24
C VAL A 154 -6.11 21.28 -7.75
N THR A 155 -5.20 22.08 -8.27
CA THR A 155 -4.82 22.06 -9.68
C THR A 155 -3.46 21.40 -9.84
N ILE A 156 -3.37 20.50 -10.83
CA ILE A 156 -2.14 19.75 -11.14
C ILE A 156 -1.67 20.20 -12.53
N GLU A 157 -0.60 20.99 -12.55
CA GLU A 157 0.05 21.40 -13.79
C GLU A 157 1.29 20.54 -14.04
N ASN A 158 1.36 20.00 -15.26
CA ASN A 158 2.46 19.15 -15.68
C ASN A 158 3.36 19.92 -16.65
N SER A 159 4.62 20.12 -16.28
CA SER A 159 5.68 20.62 -17.15
C SER A 159 6.73 19.53 -17.35
N ASP A 160 7.57 19.63 -18.37
CA ASP A 160 8.51 18.57 -18.79
C ASP A 160 9.34 18.02 -17.63
N SER A 161 9.84 18.89 -16.74
CA SER A 161 10.70 18.53 -15.60
C SER A 161 10.03 18.63 -14.22
N THR A 162 8.87 19.28 -14.10
CA THR A 162 8.23 19.56 -12.80
C THR A 162 6.73 19.34 -12.82
N ILE A 163 6.19 18.86 -11.71
CA ILE A 163 4.75 18.83 -11.45
C ILE A 163 4.47 19.92 -10.41
N LYS A 164 3.59 20.87 -10.75
CA LYS A 164 3.14 21.89 -9.82
C LYS A 164 1.76 21.51 -9.29
N LEU A 165 1.63 21.54 -7.97
CA LEU A 165 0.36 21.37 -7.28
C LEU A 165 0.01 22.72 -6.66
N ALA A 166 -1.02 23.39 -7.17
CA ALA A 166 -1.62 24.52 -6.49
C ALA A 166 -2.71 23.99 -5.57
N VAL A 167 -2.56 24.22 -4.27
CA VAL A 167 -3.38 23.58 -3.22
C VAL A 167 -3.93 24.64 -2.28
N THR A 168 -5.24 24.62 -2.06
CA THR A 168 -5.89 25.39 -0.98
C THR A 168 -6.02 24.54 0.27
N LEU A 169 -5.54 25.06 1.39
CA LEU A 169 -5.55 24.37 2.69
C LEU A 169 -6.81 24.73 3.48
N LYS A 170 -7.32 23.76 4.25
CA LYS A 170 -8.46 23.96 5.15
C LYS A 170 -7.95 24.72 6.38
N GLU A 171 -8.29 26.00 6.49
CA GLU A 171 -8.00 26.79 7.69
C GLU A 171 -8.70 26.13 8.90
N HIS A 172 -7.94 25.73 9.91
CA HIS A 172 -8.47 25.60 11.27
C HIS A 172 -7.74 26.61 12.15
N PHE A 173 -8.43 27.71 12.41
CA PHE A 173 -8.14 28.71 13.44
C PHE A 173 -6.69 29.21 13.48
N ILE A 174 -6.37 30.24 12.69
CA ILE A 174 -5.57 31.43 13.09
C ILE A 174 -5.56 32.40 11.90
N LYS A 175 -5.92 33.67 12.16
CA LYS A 175 -5.76 34.79 11.23
C LYS A 175 -4.27 34.90 10.83
N ASN A 176 -3.99 34.94 9.52
CA ASN A 176 -2.73 35.32 8.86
C ASN A 176 -1.80 34.19 8.37
N VAL A 177 -2.34 33.14 7.73
CA VAL A 177 -1.54 32.21 6.91
C VAL A 177 -1.91 32.38 5.42
N PRO A 178 -0.95 32.39 4.47
CA PRO A 178 -1.26 32.50 3.05
C PRO A 178 -2.15 31.35 2.59
N LYS A 179 -3.29 31.68 1.95
CA LYS A 179 -4.33 30.72 1.55
C LYS A 179 -3.92 29.73 0.46
N ASP A 180 -2.82 30.02 -0.24
CA ASP A 180 -2.41 29.30 -1.44
C ASP A 180 -0.98 28.79 -1.27
N THR A 181 -0.81 27.48 -1.36
CA THR A 181 0.52 26.84 -1.38
C THR A 181 0.75 26.24 -2.77
N ILE A 182 1.87 26.60 -3.39
CA ILE A 182 2.34 25.96 -4.62
C ILE A 182 3.45 24.98 -4.24
N LEU A 183 3.16 23.69 -4.37
CA LEU A 183 4.16 22.64 -4.20
C LEU A 183 4.75 22.29 -5.57
N ILE A 184 6.08 22.32 -5.67
CA ILE A 184 6.80 21.96 -6.88
C ILE A 184 7.50 20.62 -6.63
N ILE A 185 7.11 19.61 -7.39
CA ILE A 185 7.70 18.27 -7.34
C ILE A 185 8.57 18.10 -8.59
N GLN A 186 9.87 17.85 -8.40
CA GLN A 186 10.76 17.51 -9.50
C GLN A 186 10.55 16.05 -9.92
N LYS A 187 10.47 15.81 -11.24
CA LYS A 187 10.38 14.46 -11.78
C LYS A 187 11.76 13.81 -11.73
N GLN A 188 11.95 12.86 -10.82
CA GLN A 188 13.10 11.94 -10.81
C GLN A 188 12.75 10.65 -11.56
#